data_AF-A0A916CS66-F1
#
_entry.id   AF-A0A916CS66-F1
#
_cell.length_a   1.000
_cell.length_b   1.000
_cell.length_c   1.000
_cell.angle_alpha   90.00
_cell.angle_beta   90.00
_cell.angle_gamma   90.00
#
_symmetry.space_group_name_H-M   'P 1'
#
loop_
_entity.id
_entity.type
_entity.pdbx_description
1 polymer ?
#
loop_
_entity_poly.entity_id
_entity_poly.type
_entity_poly.pdbx_seq_one_letter_code
_entity_poly.pdbx_strand_id
1 'polypeptide(L)' 'MEDKYGVSWQIVPTILGELLSDPDAEKSRVMKAMLQMKKIDIGALKRAYEGQRQ' A
#
# COMPACT_ATOMS: atom_id res chain seq x y z
N MET A 1 -5.12 -16.51 -6.29
CA MET A 1 -4.48 -17.83 -6.33
C MET A 1 -4.02 -18.06 -4.91
N GLU A 2 -4.69 -18.98 -4.23
CA GLU A 2 -4.41 -19.35 -2.84
C GLU A 2 -3.51 -20.58 -2.92
N ASP A 3 -2.32 -20.51 -2.35
CA ASP A 3 -1.39 -21.64 -2.37
C ASP A 3 -1.92 -22.79 -1.51
N LYS A 4 -1.46 -24.02 -1.80
CA LYS A 4 -1.84 -25.29 -1.15
C LYS A 4 -1.81 -25.30 0.40
N TYR A 5 -1.25 -24.27 1.02
CA TYR A 5 -1.07 -24.09 2.46
C TYR A 5 -1.95 -22.97 3.05
N GLY A 6 -2.90 -22.41 2.30
CA GLY A 6 -3.78 -21.32 2.78
C GLY A 6 -3.06 -19.99 2.97
N VAL A 7 -1.85 -19.86 2.41
CA VAL A 7 -1.06 -18.62 2.47
C VAL A 7 -1.42 -17.78 1.26
N SER A 8 -2.12 -16.67 1.50
CA SER A 8 -2.38 -15.66 0.49
C SER A 8 -1.12 -14.81 0.28
N TRP A 9 -0.30 -15.19 -0.70
CA TRP A 9 0.91 -14.45 -1.08
C TRP A 9 0.52 -13.17 -1.80
N GLN A 10 0.56 -12.06 -1.08
CA GLN A 10 0.48 -10.73 -1.66
C GLN A 10 1.89 -10.24 -1.94
N ILE A 11 2.14 -9.82 -3.18
CA ILE A 11 3.40 -9.16 -3.55
C ILE A 11 3.38 -7.78 -2.89
N VAL A 12 4.09 -7.65 -1.77
CA VAL A 12 4.25 -6.38 -1.06
C VAL A 12 5.48 -5.66 -1.59
N PRO A 13 5.34 -4.45 -2.17
CA PRO A 13 6.47 -3.66 -2.64
C PRO A 13 7.34 -3.17 -1.48
N THR A 14 8.66 -3.16 -1.64
CA THR A 14 9.60 -2.64 -0.61
C THR A 14 9.31 -1.18 -0.25
N ILE A 15 8.92 -0.37 -1.25
CA ILE A 15 8.54 1.04 -1.07
C ILE A 15 7.32 1.20 -0.15
N LEU A 16 6.47 0.19 -0.04
CA LEU A 16 5.36 0.23 0.90
C LEU A 16 5.86 0.22 2.35
N GLY A 17 6.92 -0.54 2.63
CA GLY A 17 7.57 -0.55 3.94
C GLY A 17 8.14 0.82 4.29
N GLU A 18 8.76 1.50 3.34
CA GLU A 18 9.29 2.86 3.50
C GLU A 18 8.16 3.87 3.76
N LEU A 19 7.11 3.86 2.93
CA LEU A 19 5.94 4.74 3.08
C LEU A 19 5.16 4.50 4.39
N LEU A 20 5.15 3.26 4.90
CA LEU A 20 4.52 2.92 6.17
C LEU A 20 5.43 3.11 7.40
N SER A 21 6.74 3.24 7.20
CA SER A 21 7.69 3.56 8.28
C SER A 21 7.78 5.06 8.57
N ASP A 22 7.25 5.88 7.67
CA ASP A 22 7.18 7.33 7.84
C ASP A 22 6.17 7.70 8.96
N PRO A 23 6.54 8.53 9.95
CA PRO A 23 5.61 8.97 11.01
C PRO A 23 4.53 9.96 10.55
N ASP A 24 4.49 10.33 9.27
CA ASP A 24 3.61 11.40 8.77
C ASP A 24 2.13 11.03 8.56
N ALA A 25 1.28 12.07 8.46
CA ALA A 25 -0.14 11.94 8.09
C ALA A 25 -0.35 11.22 6.74
N GLU A 26 0.67 11.24 5.88
CA GLU A 26 0.78 10.50 4.63
C GLU A 26 0.60 8.99 4.82
N LYS A 27 1.19 8.41 5.87
CA LYS A 27 1.08 6.98 6.17
C LYS A 27 -0.37 6.56 6.33
N SER A 28 -1.14 7.32 7.10
CA SER A 28 -2.55 6.99 7.37
C SER A 28 -3.38 7.01 6.07
N ARG A 29 -3.05 7.89 5.12
CA ARG A 29 -3.66 7.94 3.78
C ARG A 29 -3.30 6.71 2.95
N VAL A 30 -2.01 6.36 2.86
CA VAL A 30 -1.52 5.17 2.13
C VAL A 30 -2.15 3.90 2.69
N MET A 31 -2.22 3.76 4.03
CA MET A 31 -2.84 2.63 4.71
C MET A 31 -4.35 2.55 4.41
N LYS A 32 -5.06 3.68 4.42
CA LYS A 32 -6.49 3.74 4.11
C LYS A 32 -6.77 3.40 2.65
N ALA A 33 -5.92 3.86 1.72
CA ALA A 33 -6.00 3.51 0.31
C ALA A 33 -5.75 2.01 0.10
N MET A 34 -4.74 1.43 0.76
CA MET A 34 -4.49 -0.01 0.73
C MET A 34 -5.67 -0.85 1.23
N LEU A 35 -6.31 -0.44 2.32
CA LEU A 35 -7.45 -1.18 2.90
C LEU A 35 -8.66 -1.23 1.96
N GLN A 36 -8.77 -0.27 1.04
CA GLN A 36 -9.81 -0.26 0.01
C GLN A 36 -9.42 -1.06 -1.25
N MET A 37 -8.16 -1.46 -1.39
CA MET A 37 -7.67 -2.17 -2.56
C MET A 37 -7.73 -3.69 -2.37
N LYS A 38 -8.36 -4.38 -3.32
CA LYS A 38 -8.28 -5.86 -3.42
C LYS A 38 -6.92 -6.36 -3.92
N LYS A 39 -6.16 -5.50 -4.61
CA LYS A 39 -4.82 -5.80 -5.13
C LYS A 39 -3.97 -4.54 -4.97
N ILE A 40 -2.76 -4.69 -4.44
CA ILE A 40 -1.84 -3.57 -4.25
C ILE A 40 -1.44 -2.99 -5.62
N ASP A 41 -1.76 -1.72 -5.85
CA ASP A 41 -1.34 -0.94 -7.01
C ASP A 41 -0.37 0.15 -6.56
N ILE A 42 0.89 0.02 -6.96
CA ILE A 42 1.97 0.94 -6.58
C ILE A 42 1.69 2.36 -7.10
N GLY A 43 1.14 2.50 -8.31
CA GLY A 43 0.83 3.80 -8.89
C GLY A 43 -0.31 4.49 -8.17
N ALA A 44 -1.33 3.73 -7.75
CA ALA A 44 -2.42 4.26 -6.93
C ALA A 44 -1.95 4.68 -5.53
N LEU A 45 -1.06 3.91 -4.91
CA LEU A 45 -0.47 4.25 -3.62
C LEU A 45 0.44 5.48 -3.71
N LYS A 46 1.27 5.56 -4.75
CA LYS A 46 2.11 6.74 -5.01
C LYS A 46 1.27 7.98 -5.27
N ARG A 47 0.14 7.87 -5.97
CA ARG A 47 -0.83 8.97 -6.11
C ARG A 47 -1.55 9.31 -4.80
N ALA A 48 -1.85 8.34 -3.94
CA ALA A 48 -2.45 8.62 -2.64
C ALA A 48 -1.46 9.36 -1.71
N TYR A 49 -0.16 9.11 -1.88
CA TYR A 49 0.94 9.80 -1.21
C TYR A 49 1.25 11.17 -1.83
N GLU A 50 1.25 11.30 -3.17
CA GLU A 50 1.61 12.55 -3.87
C GLU A 50 0.42 13.49 -4.10
N GLY A 51 -0.80 12.96 -4.13
CA GLY A 51 -2.02 13.62 -4.63
C GLY A 51 -2.55 14.79 -3.80
N GLN A 52 -1.87 15.19 -2.72
CA GLN A 52 -2.16 16.43 -1.99
C GLN A 52 -1.01 17.44 -1.98
N ARG A 53 0.05 17.25 -2.79
CA ARG A 53 1.07 18.30 -3.05
C ARG A 53 0.69 19.28 -4.17
N GLN A 54 -0.61 19.42 -4.47
CA GLN A 54 -1.12 20.46 -5.38
C GLN A 54 -1.68 21.63 -4.59
#